data_AF-A0A8S1H6U7-F1
#
_entry.id   AF-A0A8S1H6U7-F1
#
_cell.length_a   1.000
_cell.length_b   1.000
_cell.length_c   1.000
_cell.angle_alpha   90.00
_cell.angle_beta   90.00
_cell.angle_gamma   90.00
#
_symmetry.space_group_name_H-M   'P 1'
#
loop_
_entity.id
_entity.type
_entity.pdbx_description
1 polymer ?
#
loop_
_entity_poly.entity_id
_entity_poly.type
_entity_poly.pdbx_seq_one_letter_code
_entity_poly.pdbx_strand_id
1 'polypeptide(L)'
;MLFLGFIESPGYPSTYSGGLDCVFNLTTAPSNVLQLAFVSFDIAEKNPHSGQCLDAYLIVVVVDRQGRHHVGERLCGSTLPLPIYTMQSWLQVQFVSTSASTAHKGFRIQYRMLSEAAIREPESFVDEQFSGCGGHTEPGQLSGVIVSPGYPTTYPANSSCNWLIRVEARQRIYIRIAHLHLAPTIAECERASLTITDGYKHEQIERRDAGESEARFCGSQLYYSEEGMKSYLSSANRILIRMVTRDRPAKSMMMSDERIGFKIVWTAVEGLIGDQTPVINLDESAASEELQTCKEQFVCHGGQVCVEQGHGICASRSRLCIHSSLVCDGVHNCVEGDFSDEQHCYSREIATAAGVGFAGIVVAMLVFVCCDQLRKRRRLRAMIRERRTAANGKCGEPISQVSIAVPVRLPPNR
;
A
#
# COMPACT_ATOMS: atom_id res chain seq x y z
N MET A 1 -21.97 -18.49 -13.24
CA MET A 1 -23.33 -18.27 -13.79
C MET A 1 -23.54 -16.77 -13.83
N LEU A 2 -23.68 -16.16 -15.01
CA LEU A 2 -23.90 -14.72 -15.13
C LEU A 2 -25.38 -14.44 -14.90
N PHE A 3 -25.73 -13.74 -13.82
CA PHE A 3 -27.10 -13.28 -13.61
C PHE A 3 -27.31 -11.98 -14.38
N LEU A 4 -28.30 -12.00 -15.27
CA LEU A 4 -28.65 -10.92 -16.16
C LEU A 4 -30.12 -10.58 -15.99
N GLY A 5 -30.46 -9.30 -15.94
CA GLY A 5 -31.85 -8.85 -15.95
C GLY A 5 -32.02 -7.47 -16.59
N PHE A 6 -33.25 -6.99 -16.59
CA PHE A 6 -33.63 -5.68 -17.14
C PHE A 6 -34.45 -4.88 -16.12
N ILE A 7 -34.26 -3.56 -16.13
CA ILE A 7 -35.12 -2.57 -15.49
C ILE A 7 -35.72 -1.72 -16.60
N GLU A 8 -37.03 -1.52 -16.55
CA GLU A 8 -37.76 -0.78 -17.57
C GLU A 8 -38.64 0.28 -16.91
N SER A 9 -38.81 1.42 -17.58
CA SER A 9 -39.81 2.40 -17.16
C SER A 9 -41.23 1.81 -17.27
N PRO A 10 -42.17 2.19 -16.40
CA PRO A 10 -43.56 1.78 -16.53
C PRO A 10 -44.12 2.09 -17.92
N GLY A 11 -44.66 1.08 -18.59
CA GLY A 11 -45.24 1.20 -19.92
C GLY A 11 -44.26 1.01 -21.09
N TYR A 12 -42.96 0.83 -20.85
CA TYR A 12 -41.98 0.58 -21.92
C TYR A 12 -42.40 -0.64 -22.78
N PRO A 13 -42.32 -0.58 -24.13
CA PRO A 13 -41.74 0.49 -24.96
C PRO A 13 -42.71 1.62 -25.37
N SER A 14 -43.91 1.68 -24.78
CA SER A 14 -44.83 2.81 -24.91
C SER A 14 -44.43 3.98 -24.01
N THR A 15 -45.10 5.13 -24.17
CA THR A 15 -44.77 6.32 -23.40
C THR A 15 -45.08 6.15 -21.91
N TYR A 16 -44.22 6.70 -21.06
CA TYR A 16 -44.41 6.64 -19.61
C TYR A 16 -45.45 7.67 -19.13
N SER A 17 -46.17 7.34 -18.05
CA SER A 17 -47.16 8.23 -17.44
C SER A 17 -46.53 9.32 -16.57
N GLY A 18 -47.34 10.30 -16.18
CA GLY A 18 -46.95 11.34 -15.21
C GLY A 18 -47.20 10.90 -13.77
N GLY A 19 -46.66 11.65 -12.83
CA GLY A 19 -46.78 11.38 -11.38
C GLY A 19 -46.09 10.09 -10.94
N LEU A 20 -44.99 9.71 -11.59
CA LEU A 20 -44.22 8.52 -11.25
C LEU A 20 -43.11 8.86 -10.26
N ASP A 21 -42.94 8.00 -9.26
CA ASP A 21 -41.76 7.89 -8.40
C ASP A 21 -41.46 6.39 -8.22
N CYS A 22 -40.73 5.83 -9.18
CA CYS A 22 -40.43 4.40 -9.24
C CYS A 22 -39.03 4.13 -8.71
N VAL A 23 -38.94 3.32 -7.66
CA VAL A 23 -37.67 2.95 -7.02
C VAL A 23 -37.38 1.47 -7.25
N PHE A 24 -36.27 1.17 -7.92
CA PHE A 24 -35.78 -0.18 -8.16
C PHE A 24 -34.55 -0.44 -7.31
N ASN A 25 -34.65 -1.35 -6.34
CA ASN A 25 -33.54 -1.77 -5.50
C ASN A 25 -32.92 -3.05 -6.07
N LEU A 26 -31.62 -3.00 -6.38
CA LEU A 26 -30.84 -4.14 -6.84
C LEU A 26 -29.80 -4.50 -5.78
N THR A 27 -29.88 -5.72 -5.25
CA THR A 27 -28.92 -6.27 -4.28
C THR A 27 -28.38 -7.60 -4.79
N THR A 28 -27.10 -7.85 -4.53
CA THR A 28 -26.40 -9.11 -4.85
C THR A 28 -25.52 -9.52 -3.67
N ALA A 29 -24.87 -10.70 -3.77
CA ALA A 29 -23.91 -11.15 -2.78
C ALA A 29 -22.76 -10.12 -2.59
N PRO A 30 -22.18 -9.98 -1.39
CA PRO A 30 -21.09 -9.02 -1.13
C PRO A 30 -19.84 -9.23 -1.99
N SER A 31 -19.62 -10.44 -2.52
CA SER A 31 -18.52 -10.79 -3.42
C SER A 31 -18.81 -10.52 -4.91
N ASN A 32 -19.98 -9.93 -5.20
CA ASN A 32 -20.40 -9.53 -6.54
C ASN A 32 -20.55 -8.02 -6.61
N VAL A 33 -20.46 -7.51 -7.84
CA VAL A 33 -20.76 -6.12 -8.18
C VAL A 33 -21.89 -6.05 -9.19
N LEU A 34 -22.53 -4.89 -9.24
CA LEU A 34 -23.55 -4.58 -10.23
C LEU A 34 -22.98 -3.70 -11.35
N GLN A 35 -23.32 -4.06 -12.58
CA GLN A 35 -23.06 -3.26 -13.79
C GLN A 35 -24.40 -2.95 -14.45
N LEU A 36 -24.62 -1.69 -14.83
CA LEU A 36 -25.77 -1.23 -15.61
C LEU A 36 -25.31 -0.84 -17.01
N ALA A 37 -26.04 -1.28 -18.03
CA ALA A 37 -25.86 -0.87 -19.42
C ALA A 37 -27.20 -0.38 -19.97
N PHE A 38 -27.23 0.84 -20.50
CA PHE A 38 -28.43 1.41 -21.10
C PHE A 38 -28.66 0.78 -22.48
N VAL A 39 -29.84 0.18 -22.68
CA VAL A 39 -30.24 -0.42 -23.96
C VAL A 39 -31.09 0.54 -24.76
N SER A 40 -32.00 1.25 -24.08
CA SER A 40 -32.79 2.35 -24.63
C SER A 40 -32.90 3.43 -23.59
N PHE A 41 -32.80 4.68 -24.00
CA PHE A 41 -32.95 5.82 -23.13
C PHE A 41 -33.57 6.99 -23.91
N ASP A 42 -34.80 7.30 -23.57
CA ASP A 42 -35.62 8.33 -24.21
C ASP A 42 -36.55 8.91 -23.15
N ILE A 43 -36.07 9.93 -22.44
CA ILE A 43 -36.77 10.64 -21.37
C ILE A 43 -36.86 12.12 -21.76
N ALA A 44 -37.82 12.86 -21.19
CA ALA A 44 -37.98 14.30 -21.39
C ALA A 44 -36.64 15.05 -21.42
N GLU A 45 -36.49 15.96 -22.38
CA GLU A 45 -35.26 16.73 -22.56
C GLU A 45 -34.99 17.70 -21.40
N LYS A 46 -33.76 18.21 -21.34
CA LYS A 46 -33.39 19.24 -20.36
C LYS A 46 -34.25 20.49 -20.58
N ASN A 47 -34.67 21.12 -19.48
CA ASN A 47 -35.35 22.40 -19.56
C ASN A 47 -34.41 23.43 -20.24
N PRO A 48 -34.85 24.11 -21.31
CA PRO A 48 -33.98 24.96 -22.12
C PRO A 48 -33.48 26.21 -21.40
N HIS A 49 -34.13 26.60 -20.30
CA HIS A 49 -33.74 27.79 -19.53
C HIS A 49 -32.78 27.44 -18.38
N SER A 50 -33.04 26.36 -17.64
CA SER A 50 -32.20 25.95 -16.51
C SER A 50 -31.09 24.97 -16.88
N GLY A 51 -31.19 24.30 -18.03
CA GLY A 51 -30.30 23.21 -18.42
C GLY A 51 -30.43 21.96 -17.55
N GLN A 52 -31.50 21.85 -16.75
CA GLN A 52 -31.72 20.76 -15.79
C GLN A 52 -32.87 19.84 -16.21
N CYS A 53 -32.81 18.59 -15.76
CA CYS A 53 -33.88 17.61 -15.92
C CYS A 53 -34.95 17.84 -14.83
N LEU A 54 -36.04 18.50 -15.21
CA LEU A 54 -37.13 18.87 -14.28
C LEU A 54 -38.39 18.02 -14.49
N ASP A 55 -38.75 17.74 -15.75
CA ASP A 55 -40.02 17.09 -16.06
C ASP A 55 -40.00 15.59 -15.76
N ALA A 56 -38.97 14.90 -16.26
CA ALA A 56 -38.70 13.52 -15.95
C ALA A 56 -37.18 13.27 -15.89
N TYR A 57 -36.75 12.43 -14.97
CA TYR A 57 -35.33 12.10 -14.81
C TYR A 57 -35.13 10.74 -14.15
N LEU A 58 -33.96 10.18 -14.41
CA LEU A 58 -33.45 8.97 -13.76
C LEU A 58 -32.26 9.33 -12.87
N ILE A 59 -32.22 8.80 -11.65
CA ILE A 59 -31.07 8.88 -10.75
C ILE A 59 -30.61 7.47 -10.42
N VAL A 60 -29.30 7.26 -10.40
CA VAL A 60 -28.69 6.03 -9.89
C VAL A 60 -27.97 6.36 -8.58
N VAL A 61 -28.36 5.68 -7.51
CA VAL A 61 -27.77 5.80 -6.18
C VAL A 61 -27.00 4.53 -5.89
N VAL A 62 -25.70 4.65 -5.66
CA VAL A 62 -24.83 3.52 -5.31
C VAL A 62 -24.67 3.51 -3.80
N VAL A 63 -24.89 2.38 -3.14
CA VAL A 63 -24.73 2.27 -1.69
C VAL A 63 -23.41 1.55 -1.42
N ASP A 64 -22.51 2.20 -0.67
CA ASP A 64 -21.22 1.60 -0.33
C ASP A 64 -21.34 0.59 0.83
N ARG A 65 -20.23 -0.07 1.16
CA ARG A 65 -20.19 -1.08 2.23
C ARG A 65 -20.39 -0.48 3.62
N GLN A 66 -20.20 0.83 3.78
CA GLN A 66 -20.48 1.58 5.00
C GLN A 66 -21.96 2.00 5.09
N GLY A 67 -22.76 1.74 4.04
CA GLY A 67 -24.14 2.19 3.95
C GLY A 67 -24.29 3.66 3.56
N ARG A 68 -23.23 4.32 3.09
CA ARG A 68 -23.32 5.69 2.57
C ARG A 68 -23.90 5.65 1.16
N HIS A 69 -24.78 6.61 0.88
CA HIS A 69 -25.47 6.74 -0.39
C HIS A 69 -24.72 7.72 -1.30
N HIS A 70 -24.19 7.21 -2.40
CA HIS A 70 -23.53 7.99 -3.46
C HIS A 70 -24.54 8.28 -4.56
N VAL A 71 -25.13 9.48 -4.53
CA VAL A 71 -26.18 9.90 -5.45
C VAL A 71 -25.58 10.38 -6.77
N GLY A 72 -25.95 9.75 -7.88
CA GLY A 72 -25.58 10.17 -9.22
C GLY A 72 -26.33 11.42 -9.69
N GLU A 73 -25.99 11.91 -10.88
CA GLU A 73 -26.70 13.03 -11.49
C GLU A 73 -28.08 12.64 -12.02
N ARG A 74 -28.90 13.65 -12.33
CA ARG A 74 -30.16 13.46 -13.03
C ARG A 74 -29.90 13.23 -14.52
N LEU A 75 -30.23 12.05 -15.00
CA LEU A 75 -30.16 11.67 -16.40
C LEU A 75 -31.51 11.93 -17.07
N CYS A 76 -31.49 12.60 -18.22
CA CYS A 76 -32.68 12.85 -19.06
C CYS A 76 -32.27 13.15 -20.51
N GLY A 77 -33.25 13.28 -21.40
CA GLY A 77 -33.06 13.41 -22.85
C GLY A 77 -33.00 12.07 -23.58
N SER A 78 -32.59 12.16 -24.84
CA SER A 78 -32.59 11.02 -25.78
C SER A 78 -31.21 10.41 -26.05
N THR A 79 -30.15 10.99 -25.46
CA THR A 79 -28.78 10.50 -25.61
C THR A 79 -28.56 9.32 -24.68
N LEU A 80 -28.10 8.19 -25.23
CA LEU A 80 -27.83 6.98 -24.47
C LEU A 80 -26.70 7.20 -23.45
N PRO A 81 -26.93 7.04 -22.13
CA PRO A 81 -25.88 7.19 -21.14
C PRO A 81 -24.83 6.07 -21.23
N LEU A 82 -23.62 6.36 -20.77
CA LEU A 82 -22.55 5.37 -20.68
C LEU A 82 -22.92 4.24 -19.70
N PRO A 83 -22.37 3.03 -19.85
CA PRO A 83 -22.53 1.97 -18.85
C PRO A 83 -22.01 2.42 -17.47
N ILE A 84 -22.77 2.10 -16.42
CA ILE A 84 -22.41 2.39 -15.03
C ILE A 84 -21.86 1.12 -14.41
N TYR A 85 -20.64 1.20 -13.89
CA TYR A 85 -20.00 0.12 -13.16
C TYR A 85 -20.01 0.50 -11.68
N THR A 86 -21.00 0.08 -10.89
CA THR A 86 -21.16 0.61 -9.51
C THR A 86 -20.10 0.11 -8.56
N MET A 87 -19.67 -1.13 -8.79
CA MET A 87 -18.66 -1.84 -8.00
C MET A 87 -19.00 -1.96 -6.52
N GLN A 88 -20.30 -1.93 -6.28
CA GLN A 88 -20.94 -2.27 -5.03
C GLN A 88 -21.95 -3.39 -5.30
N SER A 89 -22.27 -4.14 -4.24
CA SER A 89 -23.28 -5.18 -4.26
C SER A 89 -24.71 -4.64 -4.13
N TRP A 90 -24.87 -3.33 -3.90
CA TRP A 90 -26.15 -2.68 -3.76
C TRP A 90 -26.19 -1.36 -4.55
N LEU A 91 -27.22 -1.21 -5.39
CA LEU A 91 -27.60 0.06 -5.99
C LEU A 91 -29.11 0.24 -6.00
N GLN A 92 -29.54 1.49 -6.15
CA GLN A 92 -30.91 1.90 -6.34
C GLN A 92 -31.02 2.73 -7.62
N VAL A 93 -32.04 2.45 -8.44
CA VAL A 93 -32.41 3.27 -9.59
C VAL A 93 -33.74 3.92 -9.29
N GLN A 94 -33.80 5.25 -9.32
CA GLN A 94 -35.02 6.01 -9.11
C GLN A 94 -35.42 6.74 -10.39
N PHE A 95 -36.64 6.51 -10.85
CA PHE A 95 -37.24 7.22 -11.98
C PHE A 95 -38.38 8.11 -11.49
N VAL A 96 -38.26 9.41 -11.74
CA VAL A 96 -39.27 10.40 -11.38
C VAL A 96 -39.82 11.03 -12.66
N SER A 97 -41.14 11.14 -12.76
CA SER A 97 -41.84 11.83 -13.86
C SER A 97 -42.99 12.66 -13.29
N THR A 98 -43.01 13.95 -13.57
CA THR A 98 -44.06 14.87 -13.08
C THR A 98 -45.30 14.88 -13.99
N SER A 99 -45.11 14.80 -15.30
CA SER A 99 -46.17 14.88 -16.31
C SER A 99 -46.12 13.70 -17.29
N ALA A 100 -47.27 13.35 -17.87
CA ALA A 100 -47.36 12.23 -18.80
C ALA A 100 -46.62 12.56 -20.10
N SER A 101 -45.79 11.62 -20.55
CA SER A 101 -45.09 11.76 -21.82
C SER A 101 -45.98 11.37 -22.99
N THR A 102 -45.99 12.20 -24.02
CA THR A 102 -46.62 11.91 -25.32
C THR A 102 -45.61 11.59 -26.42
N ALA A 103 -44.32 11.84 -26.18
CA ALA A 103 -43.26 11.72 -27.19
C ALA A 103 -42.15 10.73 -26.82
N HIS A 104 -41.90 10.50 -25.53
CA HIS A 104 -40.76 9.76 -25.01
C HIS A 104 -41.16 8.38 -24.48
N LYS A 105 -40.43 7.34 -24.92
CA LYS A 105 -40.71 5.91 -24.63
C LYS A 105 -40.17 5.43 -23.29
N GLY A 106 -39.40 6.26 -22.59
CA GLY A 106 -38.77 5.93 -21.32
C GLY A 106 -37.45 5.18 -21.52
N PHE A 107 -37.17 4.18 -20.69
CA PHE A 107 -35.87 3.53 -20.68
C PHE A 107 -35.95 2.01 -20.50
N ARG A 108 -34.89 1.35 -20.97
CA ARG A 108 -34.59 -0.05 -20.69
C ARG A 108 -33.11 -0.16 -20.35
N ILE A 109 -32.83 -0.62 -19.13
CA ILE A 109 -31.49 -0.79 -18.58
C ILE A 109 -31.26 -2.28 -18.37
N GLN A 110 -30.17 -2.79 -18.91
CA GLN A 110 -29.70 -4.15 -18.66
C GLN A 110 -28.77 -4.13 -17.45
N TYR A 111 -29.00 -4.97 -16.44
CA TYR A 111 -28.09 -5.13 -15.32
C TYR A 111 -27.41 -6.50 -15.32
N ARG A 112 -26.15 -6.54 -14.87
CA ARG A 112 -25.33 -7.74 -14.71
C ARG A 112 -24.77 -7.81 -13.31
N MET A 113 -24.78 -9.01 -12.74
CA MET A 113 -24.05 -9.33 -11.52
C MET A 113 -22.74 -10.00 -11.92
N LEU A 114 -21.63 -9.36 -11.60
CA LEU A 114 -20.28 -9.86 -11.90
C LEU A 114 -19.59 -10.23 -10.59
N SER A 115 -18.83 -11.32 -10.59
CA SER A 115 -17.95 -11.61 -9.46
C SER A 115 -16.87 -10.54 -9.38
N GLU A 116 -16.59 -10.05 -8.16
CA GLU A 116 -15.56 -9.04 -7.94
C GLU A 116 -14.18 -9.49 -8.47
N ALA A 117 -13.87 -10.78 -8.28
CA ALA A 117 -12.65 -11.41 -8.78
C ALA A 117 -12.53 -11.44 -10.31
N ALA A 118 -13.66 -11.42 -11.03
CA ALA A 118 -13.68 -11.50 -12.49
C ALA A 118 -13.40 -10.16 -13.17
N ILE A 119 -13.41 -9.05 -12.43
CA ILE A 119 -13.20 -7.74 -13.01
C ILE A 119 -11.72 -7.63 -13.37
N ARG A 120 -11.38 -6.91 -14.43
CA ARG A 120 -9.97 -6.66 -14.81
C ARG A 120 -9.67 -5.17 -14.73
N GLU A 121 -8.40 -4.85 -14.65
CA GLU A 121 -7.90 -3.49 -14.81
C GLU A 121 -8.27 -2.97 -16.21
N PRO A 122 -8.54 -1.66 -16.35
CA PRO A 122 -8.62 -1.03 -17.65
C PRO A 122 -7.28 -1.16 -18.40
N GLU A 123 -7.33 -1.19 -19.73
CA GLU A 123 -6.13 -1.26 -20.55
C GLU A 123 -5.20 -0.06 -20.29
N SER A 124 -3.91 -0.33 -20.22
CA SER A 124 -2.88 0.69 -20.06
C SER A 124 -2.16 0.93 -21.38
N PHE A 125 -1.87 2.19 -21.67
CA PHE A 125 -1.16 2.61 -22.87
C PHE A 125 0.05 3.46 -22.48
N VAL A 126 1.23 3.05 -22.96
CA VAL A 126 2.48 3.77 -22.80
C VAL A 126 3.36 3.55 -24.03
N ASP A 127 4.23 4.50 -24.30
CA ASP A 127 5.32 4.34 -25.27
C ASP A 127 6.17 3.09 -24.91
N GLU A 128 6.45 2.24 -25.89
CA GLU A 128 7.15 0.94 -25.74
C GLU A 128 8.52 1.09 -25.06
N GLN A 129 9.12 2.27 -25.09
CA GLN A 129 10.38 2.56 -24.43
C GLN A 129 10.28 2.52 -22.89
N PHE A 130 9.08 2.58 -22.32
CA PHE A 130 8.85 2.64 -20.88
C PHE A 130 8.13 1.38 -20.38
N SER A 131 8.61 0.84 -19.26
CA SER A 131 7.99 -0.28 -18.54
C SER A 131 7.31 0.17 -17.26
N GLY A 132 6.48 -0.69 -16.67
CA GLY A 132 5.84 -0.45 -15.37
C GLY A 132 4.55 0.37 -15.44
N CYS A 133 3.95 0.51 -16.62
CA CYS A 133 2.66 1.16 -16.81
C CYS A 133 1.52 0.15 -16.62
N GLY A 134 0.72 0.37 -15.57
CA GLY A 134 -0.45 -0.44 -15.24
C GLY A 134 -0.14 -1.78 -14.58
N GLY A 135 -1.21 -2.49 -14.21
CA GLY A 135 -1.16 -3.82 -13.60
C GLY A 135 -2.23 -4.01 -12.52
N HIS A 136 -2.20 -5.15 -11.86
CA HIS A 136 -3.08 -5.47 -10.74
C HIS A 136 -2.32 -6.16 -9.62
N THR A 137 -2.92 -6.23 -8.43
CA THR A 137 -2.32 -6.96 -7.31
C THR A 137 -2.52 -8.46 -7.44
N GLU A 138 -1.52 -9.20 -6.99
CA GLU A 138 -1.60 -10.65 -6.88
C GLU A 138 -2.48 -11.07 -5.69
N PRO A 139 -3.14 -12.24 -5.73
CA PRO A 139 -3.91 -12.75 -4.60
C PRO A 139 -3.05 -12.84 -3.33
N GLY A 140 -3.55 -12.28 -2.22
CA GLY A 140 -2.85 -12.24 -0.93
C GLY A 140 -1.74 -11.19 -0.83
N GLN A 141 -1.58 -10.31 -1.83
CA GLN A 141 -0.65 -9.19 -1.72
C GLN A 141 -1.17 -8.13 -0.72
N LEU A 142 -0.35 -7.80 0.28
CA LEU A 142 -0.74 -6.94 1.40
C LEU A 142 -0.11 -5.55 1.37
N SER A 143 0.91 -5.33 0.54
CA SER A 143 1.54 -4.03 0.35
C SER A 143 2.18 -3.95 -1.05
N GLY A 144 2.42 -2.74 -1.52
CA GLY A 144 3.15 -2.52 -2.76
C GLY A 144 3.53 -1.08 -3.01
N VAL A 145 4.45 -0.91 -3.94
CA VAL A 145 4.96 0.39 -4.38
C VAL A 145 4.64 0.55 -5.86
N ILE A 146 3.98 1.66 -6.21
CA ILE A 146 3.70 2.01 -7.60
C ILE A 146 4.45 3.29 -7.93
N VAL A 147 5.16 3.29 -9.05
CA VAL A 147 5.90 4.43 -9.57
C VAL A 147 5.44 4.75 -10.98
N SER A 148 5.54 6.02 -11.38
CA SER A 148 5.30 6.40 -12.76
C SER A 148 6.35 5.77 -13.70
N PRO A 149 6.00 5.40 -14.94
CA PRO A 149 6.98 4.93 -15.91
C PRO A 149 8.08 5.96 -16.13
N GLY A 150 9.35 5.56 -16.03
CA GLY A 150 10.50 6.48 -16.12
C GLY A 150 10.91 7.18 -14.81
N TYR A 151 10.21 6.92 -13.69
CA TYR A 151 10.64 7.40 -12.38
C TYR A 151 12.04 6.85 -12.01
N PRO A 152 12.94 7.64 -11.39
CA PRO A 152 12.76 9.00 -10.87
C PRO A 152 13.16 10.12 -11.84
N THR A 153 13.47 9.81 -13.10
CA THR A 153 14.11 10.78 -14.00
C THR A 153 13.11 11.49 -14.90
N THR A 154 12.01 10.85 -15.31
CA THR A 154 11.05 11.43 -16.25
C THR A 154 9.69 10.71 -16.23
N TYR A 155 8.77 11.15 -17.08
CA TYR A 155 7.58 10.38 -17.48
C TYR A 155 7.30 10.54 -18.98
N PRO A 156 6.68 9.54 -19.64
CA PRO A 156 6.33 9.60 -21.05
C PRO A 156 5.17 10.58 -21.33
N ALA A 157 5.08 11.06 -22.57
CA ALA A 157 3.90 11.77 -23.06
C ALA A 157 2.83 10.80 -23.55
N ASN A 158 1.60 11.30 -23.76
CA ASN A 158 0.48 10.54 -24.32
C ASN A 158 0.27 9.16 -23.66
N SER A 159 0.48 9.04 -22.35
CA SER A 159 0.39 7.76 -21.64
C SER A 159 -0.80 7.74 -20.70
N SER A 160 -1.48 6.60 -20.63
CA SER A 160 -2.61 6.32 -19.75
C SER A 160 -2.35 5.00 -19.03
N CYS A 161 -1.87 5.05 -17.79
CA CYS A 161 -1.56 3.88 -16.97
C CYS A 161 -2.65 3.64 -15.92
N ASN A 162 -3.11 2.40 -15.82
CA ASN A 162 -4.19 2.00 -14.92
C ASN A 162 -3.72 0.86 -14.02
N TRP A 163 -3.65 1.12 -12.71
CA TRP A 163 -3.34 0.11 -11.70
C TRP A 163 -4.56 -0.20 -10.86
N LEU A 164 -4.83 -1.49 -10.71
CA LEU A 164 -5.97 -2.01 -9.97
C LEU A 164 -5.48 -2.69 -8.70
N ILE A 165 -5.68 -2.06 -7.55
CA ILE A 165 -5.30 -2.66 -6.27
C ILE A 165 -6.52 -3.37 -5.71
N ARG A 166 -6.34 -4.64 -5.36
CA ARG A 166 -7.33 -5.49 -4.69
C ARG A 166 -6.70 -6.17 -3.50
N VAL A 167 -7.42 -6.11 -2.39
CA VAL A 167 -7.12 -6.81 -1.15
C VAL A 167 -8.31 -7.68 -0.77
N GLU A 168 -8.18 -8.46 0.30
CA GLU A 168 -9.25 -9.35 0.74
C GLU A 168 -10.52 -8.59 1.12
N ALA A 169 -11.68 -9.22 1.00
CA ALA A 169 -12.98 -8.55 1.10
C ALA A 169 -13.24 -7.80 2.44
N ARG A 170 -12.50 -8.15 3.50
CA ARG A 170 -12.59 -7.50 4.84
C ARG A 170 -11.57 -6.38 5.05
N GLN A 171 -10.60 -6.24 4.15
CA GLN A 171 -9.54 -5.26 4.24
C GLN A 171 -9.91 -3.98 3.47
N ARG A 172 -9.24 -2.89 3.81
CA ARG A 172 -9.22 -1.62 3.10
C ARG A 172 -7.80 -1.37 2.59
N ILE A 173 -7.66 -0.37 1.73
CA ILE A 173 -6.40 0.02 1.10
C ILE A 173 -6.08 1.42 1.57
N TYR A 174 -4.98 1.56 2.28
CA TYR A 174 -4.41 2.85 2.61
C TYR A 174 -3.33 3.19 1.60
N ILE A 175 -3.46 4.33 0.92
CA ILE A 175 -2.48 4.85 -0.03
C ILE A 175 -1.79 6.05 0.59
N ARG A 176 -0.48 6.12 0.40
CA ARG A 176 0.36 7.26 0.76
C ARG A 176 1.17 7.72 -0.45
N ILE A 177 1.10 9.01 -0.75
CA ILE A 177 1.92 9.66 -1.76
C ILE A 177 3.30 9.92 -1.14
N ALA A 178 4.27 9.07 -1.47
CA ALA A 178 5.65 9.20 -1.00
C ALA A 178 6.41 10.28 -1.78
N HIS A 179 6.10 10.46 -3.06
CA HIS A 179 6.66 11.50 -3.93
C HIS A 179 5.69 11.85 -5.05
N LEU A 180 5.60 13.14 -5.41
CA LEU A 180 4.80 13.61 -6.55
C LEU A 180 5.44 14.83 -7.21
N HIS A 181 5.75 14.71 -8.49
CA HIS A 181 6.18 15.83 -9.34
C HIS A 181 5.80 15.51 -10.80
N LEU A 182 4.56 15.83 -11.18
CA LEU A 182 4.02 15.55 -12.53
C LEU A 182 4.02 16.79 -13.40
N ALA A 183 3.21 17.81 -13.08
CA ALA A 183 3.21 19.07 -13.82
C ALA A 183 4.10 20.10 -13.10
N PRO A 184 4.59 21.16 -13.77
CA PRO A 184 5.35 22.22 -13.09
C PRO A 184 4.47 23.00 -12.11
N THR A 185 3.16 23.12 -12.40
CA THR A 185 2.20 23.83 -11.54
C THR A 185 0.87 23.10 -11.47
N ILE A 186 0.07 23.39 -10.45
CA ILE A 186 -1.29 22.82 -10.27
C ILE A 186 -2.28 23.26 -11.37
N ALA A 187 -2.02 24.40 -12.04
CA ALA A 187 -2.86 24.89 -13.15
C ALA A 187 -2.74 24.03 -14.41
N GLU A 188 -1.66 23.26 -14.54
CA GLU A 188 -1.39 22.39 -15.69
C GLU A 188 -1.82 20.93 -15.45
N CYS A 189 -2.82 20.70 -14.59
CA CYS A 189 -3.35 19.38 -14.23
C CYS A 189 -3.91 18.58 -15.44
N GLU A 190 -4.27 19.27 -16.52
CA GLU A 190 -4.71 18.64 -17.77
C GLU A 190 -3.56 18.01 -18.56
N ARG A 191 -2.31 18.42 -18.32
CA ARG A 191 -1.12 17.91 -19.01
C ARG A 191 -0.61 16.63 -18.38
N ALA A 192 -0.62 16.54 -17.06
CA ALA A 192 -0.23 15.35 -16.32
C ALA A 192 -0.97 15.29 -14.98
N SER A 193 -1.68 14.19 -14.72
CA SER A 193 -2.40 13.98 -13.48
C SER A 193 -2.39 12.52 -13.03
N LEU A 194 -2.44 12.33 -11.73
CA LEU A 194 -2.65 11.07 -11.04
C LEU A 194 -4.01 11.12 -10.35
N THR A 195 -4.88 10.16 -10.63
CA THR A 195 -6.21 10.05 -10.06
C THR A 195 -6.30 8.77 -9.25
N ILE A 196 -6.87 8.87 -8.05
CA ILE A 196 -7.23 7.75 -7.18
C ILE A 196 -8.76 7.73 -7.11
N THR A 197 -9.36 6.61 -7.50
CA THR A 197 -10.81 6.45 -7.52
C THR A 197 -11.21 5.31 -6.58
N ASP A 198 -11.91 5.67 -5.51
CA ASP A 198 -12.42 4.76 -4.48
C ASP A 198 -13.85 4.37 -4.79
N GLY A 199 -14.04 3.07 -4.97
CA GLY A 199 -15.16 2.59 -5.75
C GLY A 199 -15.04 3.03 -7.20
N TYR A 200 -16.12 2.80 -7.94
CA TYR A 200 -16.17 3.13 -9.35
C TYR A 200 -17.28 4.15 -9.51
N LYS A 201 -16.97 5.38 -9.13
CA LYS A 201 -17.78 6.50 -9.56
C LYS A 201 -17.85 6.45 -11.09
N HIS A 202 -19.05 6.63 -11.62
CA HIS A 202 -19.30 6.65 -13.05
C HIS A 202 -18.40 7.71 -13.69
N GLU A 203 -17.44 7.29 -14.51
CA GLU A 203 -16.61 8.21 -15.31
C GLU A 203 -17.54 8.89 -16.32
N GLN A 204 -18.13 10.02 -15.93
CA GLN A 204 -18.69 10.98 -16.85
C GLN A 204 -17.58 12.00 -17.12
N ILE A 205 -17.24 12.10 -18.40
CA ILE A 205 -16.36 13.14 -18.93
C ILE A 205 -17.00 14.50 -18.57
N GLU A 206 -16.22 15.33 -17.86
CA GLU A 206 -16.43 16.77 -17.59
C GLU A 206 -17.50 17.20 -16.57
N ARG A 207 -17.20 17.09 -15.26
CA ARG A 207 -17.55 18.15 -14.30
C ARG A 207 -16.44 18.39 -13.26
N ARG A 208 -16.27 19.68 -12.94
CA ARG A 208 -15.18 20.29 -12.16
C ARG A 208 -15.29 20.11 -10.64
N ASP A 209 -16.28 19.39 -10.16
CA ASP A 209 -16.54 19.21 -8.73
C ASP A 209 -16.14 17.79 -8.31
N ALA A 210 -14.92 17.71 -7.76
CA ALA A 210 -14.35 16.52 -7.16
C ALA A 210 -15.21 16.08 -5.96
N GLY A 211 -16.22 15.26 -6.24
CA GLY A 211 -16.96 14.55 -5.20
C GLY A 211 -16.03 13.58 -4.47
N GLU A 212 -16.26 13.45 -3.18
CA GLU A 212 -15.54 12.73 -2.10
C GLU A 212 -14.93 11.33 -2.43
N SER A 213 -15.28 10.71 -3.56
CA SER A 213 -14.82 9.38 -3.99
C SER A 213 -13.66 9.41 -5.00
N GLU A 214 -13.21 10.58 -5.43
CA GLU A 214 -12.12 10.74 -6.40
C GLU A 214 -11.11 11.79 -5.90
N ALA A 215 -9.84 11.41 -5.79
CA ALA A 215 -8.75 12.31 -5.46
C ALA A 215 -7.85 12.49 -6.69
N ARG A 216 -7.68 13.73 -7.17
CA ARG A 216 -6.86 14.08 -8.33
C ARG A 216 -5.64 14.90 -7.90
N PHE A 217 -4.48 14.46 -8.36
CA PHE A 217 -3.16 15.00 -8.01
C PHE A 217 -2.38 15.43 -9.25
N CYS A 218 -1.71 16.57 -9.19
CA CYS A 218 -0.85 17.12 -10.23
C CYS A 218 0.07 18.20 -9.64
N GLY A 219 1.00 18.72 -10.43
CA GLY A 219 1.99 19.65 -9.89
C GLY A 219 3.07 18.94 -9.05
N SER A 220 3.61 19.67 -8.07
CA SER A 220 4.55 19.20 -7.06
C SER A 220 3.84 18.83 -5.76
N GLN A 221 4.42 17.88 -5.01
CA GLN A 221 3.96 17.48 -3.68
C GLN A 221 3.85 18.68 -2.70
N LEU A 222 4.61 19.76 -2.93
CA LEU A 222 4.55 20.98 -2.11
C LEU A 222 3.19 21.68 -2.11
N TYR A 223 2.37 21.47 -3.14
CA TYR A 223 1.01 22.02 -3.20
C TYR A 223 0.03 21.30 -2.26
N TYR A 224 0.38 20.09 -1.82
CA TYR A 224 -0.43 19.27 -0.94
C TYR A 224 0.16 19.30 0.46
N SER A 225 0.22 20.48 1.06
CA SER A 225 0.83 20.66 2.39
C SER A 225 0.01 20.06 3.52
N GLU A 226 -1.30 19.94 3.32
CA GLU A 226 -2.18 19.31 4.29
C GLU A 226 -2.02 17.79 4.25
N GLU A 227 -1.99 17.25 5.44
CA GLU A 227 -1.74 15.85 5.76
C GLU A 227 -2.75 14.87 5.14
N GLY A 228 -4.04 15.23 5.19
CA GLY A 228 -5.12 14.47 4.57
C GLY A 228 -5.06 14.49 3.04
N MET A 229 -4.30 15.42 2.43
CA MET A 229 -4.19 15.50 0.97
C MET A 229 -3.15 14.52 0.40
N LYS A 230 -2.21 14.01 1.20
CA LYS A 230 -1.16 13.09 0.71
C LYS A 230 -1.48 11.62 0.93
N SER A 231 -2.63 11.32 1.52
CA SER A 231 -3.04 9.96 1.81
C SER A 231 -4.48 9.76 1.41
N TYR A 232 -4.84 8.51 1.14
CA TYR A 232 -6.18 8.12 0.78
C TYR A 232 -6.51 6.79 1.43
N LEU A 233 -7.60 6.72 2.19
CA LEU A 233 -8.08 5.49 2.76
C LEU A 233 -9.33 5.04 2.01
N SER A 234 -9.28 3.85 1.42
CA SER A 234 -10.42 3.33 0.67
C SER A 234 -11.59 2.94 1.58
N SER A 235 -12.78 3.17 1.06
CA SER A 235 -14.03 2.64 1.59
C SER A 235 -14.14 1.12 1.37
N ALA A 236 -13.56 0.59 0.29
CA ALA A 236 -13.67 -0.82 -0.06
C ALA A 236 -12.31 -1.53 -0.11
N ASN A 237 -12.32 -2.82 -0.40
CA ASN A 237 -11.12 -3.66 -0.57
C ASN A 237 -10.46 -3.49 -1.95
N ARG A 238 -10.77 -2.40 -2.66
CA ARG A 238 -10.33 -2.19 -4.04
C ARG A 238 -10.30 -0.72 -4.41
N ILE A 239 -9.31 -0.34 -5.20
CA ILE A 239 -9.16 1.01 -5.73
C ILE A 239 -8.61 0.99 -7.16
N LEU A 240 -8.94 1.99 -7.95
CA LEU A 240 -8.32 2.22 -9.26
C LEU A 240 -7.42 3.43 -9.18
N ILE A 241 -6.18 3.28 -9.64
CA ILE A 241 -5.21 4.36 -9.75
C ILE A 241 -4.94 4.59 -11.22
N ARG A 242 -5.09 5.83 -11.65
CA ARG A 242 -4.93 6.21 -13.06
C ARG A 242 -3.95 7.35 -13.21
N MET A 243 -2.91 7.16 -14.02
CA MET A 243 -2.03 8.23 -14.46
C MET A 243 -2.37 8.58 -15.90
N VAL A 244 -2.56 9.86 -16.18
CA VAL A 244 -2.73 10.39 -17.55
C VAL A 244 -1.69 11.46 -17.80
N THR A 245 -1.02 11.37 -18.93
CA THR A 245 -0.06 12.36 -19.43
C THR A 245 -0.38 12.69 -20.88
N ARG A 246 -0.46 13.98 -21.19
CA ARG A 246 -0.54 14.48 -22.56
C ARG A 246 0.85 14.84 -23.07
N ASP A 247 1.61 15.56 -22.26
CA ASP A 247 2.94 16.05 -22.62
C ASP A 247 4.05 15.41 -21.78
N ARG A 248 5.31 15.59 -22.21
CA ARG A 248 6.51 15.27 -21.42
C ARG A 248 6.74 16.34 -20.34
N PRO A 249 7.57 16.06 -19.31
CA PRO A 249 7.97 17.06 -18.33
C PRO A 249 8.49 18.34 -18.99
N ALA A 250 8.19 19.49 -18.38
CA ALA A 250 8.69 20.77 -18.86
C ALA A 250 10.23 20.78 -18.82
N LYS A 251 10.86 21.50 -19.76
CA LYS A 251 12.32 21.61 -19.81
C LYS A 251 12.91 22.15 -18.50
N SER A 252 12.21 23.06 -17.82
CA SER A 252 12.63 23.57 -16.51
C SER A 252 12.72 22.48 -15.44
N MET A 253 11.81 21.51 -15.45
CA MET A 253 11.85 20.36 -14.54
C MET A 253 13.06 19.47 -14.85
N MET A 254 13.35 19.25 -16.13
CA MET A 254 14.51 18.44 -16.57
C MET A 254 15.87 19.06 -16.25
N MET A 255 15.92 20.36 -15.94
CA MET A 255 17.14 21.06 -15.57
C MET A 255 17.39 21.08 -14.06
N SER A 256 16.43 20.65 -13.24
CA SER A 256 16.61 20.50 -11.80
C SER A 256 17.11 19.10 -11.45
N ASP A 257 17.79 18.96 -10.30
CA ASP A 257 18.19 17.66 -9.72
C ASP A 257 17.04 17.02 -8.90
N GLU A 258 15.80 17.47 -9.11
CA GLU A 258 14.64 16.92 -8.43
C GLU A 258 14.16 15.65 -9.15
N ARG A 259 13.56 14.74 -8.39
CA ARG A 259 12.95 13.54 -8.97
C ARG A 259 11.67 13.93 -9.71
N ILE A 260 11.42 13.30 -10.85
CA ILE A 260 10.28 13.59 -11.72
C ILE A 260 9.41 12.34 -11.81
N GLY A 261 8.09 12.56 -11.78
CA GLY A 261 7.10 11.50 -11.67
C GLY A 261 6.57 11.33 -10.25
N PHE A 262 5.99 10.17 -9.95
CA PHE A 262 5.45 9.88 -8.63
C PHE A 262 5.91 8.53 -8.09
N LYS A 263 5.85 8.42 -6.77
CA LYS A 263 5.98 7.18 -6.02
C LYS A 263 4.87 7.14 -4.99
N ILE A 264 4.03 6.11 -5.05
CA ILE A 264 3.00 5.84 -4.05
C ILE A 264 3.30 4.50 -3.37
N VAL A 265 2.92 4.41 -2.10
CA VAL A 265 2.94 3.18 -1.32
C VAL A 265 1.51 2.89 -0.94
N TRP A 266 1.07 1.65 -1.13
CA TRP A 266 -0.24 1.21 -0.70
C TRP A 266 -0.09 0.03 0.27
N THR A 267 -0.98 -0.01 1.25
CA THR A 267 -0.97 -1.00 2.34
C THR A 267 -2.38 -1.54 2.55
N ALA A 268 -2.53 -2.85 2.66
CA ALA A 268 -3.74 -3.49 3.11
C ALA A 268 -3.92 -3.25 4.62
N VAL A 269 -5.08 -2.73 4.99
CA VAL A 269 -5.44 -2.37 6.37
C VAL A 269 -6.67 -3.16 6.77
N GLU A 270 -6.62 -3.89 7.88
CA GLU A 270 -7.75 -4.74 8.28
C GLU A 270 -8.79 -4.00 9.13
N GLY A 271 -8.42 -2.87 9.73
CA GLY A 271 -9.29 -2.04 10.55
C GLY A 271 -8.69 -0.68 10.89
N LEU A 272 -9.57 0.26 11.26
CA LEU A 272 -9.19 1.56 11.84
C LEU A 272 -9.47 1.54 13.33
N ILE A 273 -8.50 2.00 14.13
CA ILE A 273 -8.74 2.32 15.54
C ILE A 273 -9.20 3.78 15.60
N GLY A 274 -10.43 4.03 16.07
CA GLY A 274 -10.93 5.38 16.40
C GLY A 274 -12.19 5.87 15.68
N ASP A 275 -12.87 5.07 14.85
CA ASP A 275 -14.00 5.54 14.02
C ASP A 275 -15.40 5.12 14.52
N GLN A 276 -15.53 4.67 15.77
CA GLN A 276 -16.84 4.44 16.40
C GLN A 276 -16.84 4.81 17.90
N THR A 277 -17.23 6.05 18.21
CA THR A 277 -18.34 6.43 19.14
C THR A 277 -18.20 7.89 19.58
N PRO A 278 -19.31 8.66 19.69
CA PRO A 278 -19.32 9.93 20.41
C PRO A 278 -19.03 9.62 21.89
N VAL A 279 -18.10 10.38 22.47
CA VAL A 279 -17.72 10.34 23.88
C VAL A 279 -18.98 10.55 24.74
N ILE A 280 -19.51 9.46 25.29
CA ILE A 280 -20.35 9.53 26.49
C ILE A 280 -19.40 9.28 27.65
N ASN A 281 -19.23 10.30 28.49
CA ASN A 281 -18.44 10.28 29.70
C ASN A 281 -18.73 9.03 30.54
N LEU A 282 -17.75 8.12 30.64
CA LEU A 282 -17.71 7.06 31.64
C LEU A 282 -16.26 6.85 32.08
N ASP A 283 -16.08 7.00 33.39
CA ASP A 283 -14.95 6.77 34.30
C ASP A 283 -13.63 6.11 33.82
N GLU A 284 -12.54 6.56 34.45
CA GLU A 284 -11.13 6.15 34.36
C GLU A 284 -10.85 4.66 34.69
N SER A 285 -11.49 3.72 33.99
CA SER A 285 -11.15 2.29 34.06
C SER A 285 -11.14 1.57 32.69
N ALA A 286 -11.31 2.31 31.59
CA ALA A 286 -11.39 1.76 30.23
C ALA A 286 -10.04 1.52 29.51
N ALA A 287 -8.90 1.54 30.20
CA ALA A 287 -7.59 1.22 29.60
C ALA A 287 -7.42 -0.28 29.24
N SER A 288 -8.45 -1.11 29.45
CA SER A 288 -8.42 -2.55 29.20
C SER A 288 -9.38 -3.07 28.13
N GLU A 289 -10.20 -2.20 27.50
CA GLU A 289 -11.08 -2.58 26.37
C GLU A 289 -10.60 -2.06 25.01
N GLU A 290 -9.61 -1.16 24.96
CA GLU A 290 -8.94 -0.73 23.72
C GLU A 290 -8.05 -1.83 23.08
N LEU A 291 -7.92 -3.00 23.74
CA LEU A 291 -7.01 -4.10 23.38
C LEU A 291 -7.66 -5.18 22.49
N GLN A 292 -8.86 -4.95 21.95
CA GLN A 292 -9.58 -5.93 21.11
C GLN A 292 -9.58 -5.58 19.60
N THR A 293 -8.97 -4.47 19.17
CA THR A 293 -9.22 -3.88 17.85
C THR A 293 -8.27 -4.29 16.72
N CYS A 294 -7.15 -4.98 17.01
CA CYS A 294 -6.30 -5.63 15.99
C CYS A 294 -5.83 -7.01 16.48
N LYS A 295 -6.74 -7.96 16.69
CA LYS A 295 -6.39 -9.29 17.20
C LYS A 295 -5.41 -9.98 16.23
N GLU A 296 -4.23 -10.39 16.74
CA GLU A 296 -3.13 -11.04 15.99
C GLU A 296 -2.34 -10.17 14.98
N GLN A 297 -2.50 -8.84 15.01
CA GLN A 297 -1.89 -7.92 14.03
C GLN A 297 -0.97 -6.85 14.66
N PHE A 298 -0.19 -6.17 13.82
CA PHE A 298 0.66 -5.05 14.25
C PHE A 298 -0.14 -3.73 14.19
N VAL A 299 -0.03 -2.95 15.27
CA VAL A 299 -0.68 -1.66 15.38
C VAL A 299 0.33 -0.57 15.07
N CYS A 300 0.12 0.14 13.96
CA CYS A 300 0.82 1.40 13.74
C CYS A 300 0.46 2.35 14.90
N HIS A 301 1.46 2.81 15.66
CA HIS A 301 1.22 3.55 16.89
C HIS A 301 0.56 4.91 16.63
N GLY A 302 0.57 5.39 15.38
CA GLY A 302 0.07 6.70 15.01
C GLY A 302 1.09 7.77 15.37
N GLY A 303 1.22 8.76 14.48
CA GLY A 303 2.05 9.94 14.73
C GLY A 303 1.25 11.06 15.39
N GLN A 304 1.96 12.04 15.95
CA GLN A 304 1.41 13.35 16.30
C GLN A 304 2.06 14.41 15.42
N VAL A 305 1.26 15.31 14.86
CA VAL A 305 1.75 16.46 14.09
C VAL A 305 1.41 17.75 14.83
N CYS A 306 2.45 18.49 15.19
CA CYS A 306 2.33 19.73 15.94
C CYS A 306 2.53 20.91 15.00
N VAL A 307 1.53 21.82 14.96
CA VAL A 307 1.53 22.98 14.04
C VAL A 307 2.65 23.97 14.39
N GLU A 308 3.03 24.05 15.67
CA GLU A 308 4.19 24.81 16.15
C GLU A 308 4.88 24.08 17.31
N GLN A 309 6.20 23.90 17.21
CA GLN A 309 7.03 23.19 18.19
C GLN A 309 7.07 23.86 19.59
N GLY A 310 6.47 25.04 19.76
CA GLY A 310 6.46 25.81 21.02
C GLY A 310 5.12 25.92 21.73
N HIS A 311 4.00 25.52 21.10
CA HIS A 311 2.64 25.77 21.65
C HIS A 311 1.82 24.52 21.94
N GLY A 312 2.37 23.32 21.69
CA GLY A 312 1.78 22.06 22.16
C GLY A 312 0.45 21.67 21.52
N ILE A 313 0.03 22.35 20.45
CA ILE A 313 -1.15 21.96 19.67
C ILE A 313 -0.71 20.88 18.68
N CYS A 314 -0.92 19.63 19.07
CA CYS A 314 -0.60 18.46 18.27
C CYS A 314 -1.89 17.71 17.91
N ALA A 315 -2.09 17.43 16.63
CA ALA A 315 -3.15 16.54 16.17
C ALA A 315 -2.63 15.10 16.17
N SER A 316 -3.39 14.16 16.76
CA SER A 316 -3.09 12.73 16.65
C SER A 316 -3.62 12.17 15.34
N ARG A 317 -2.79 11.45 14.60
CA ARG A 317 -3.18 10.77 13.37
C ARG A 317 -3.91 9.46 13.65
N SER A 318 -4.70 9.01 12.67
CA SER A 318 -5.36 7.71 12.71
C SER A 318 -4.35 6.57 12.86
N ARG A 319 -4.70 5.57 13.66
CA ARG A 319 -3.91 4.36 13.86
C ARG A 319 -4.43 3.25 12.94
N LEU A 320 -3.53 2.55 12.27
CA LEU A 320 -3.85 1.48 11.33
C LEU A 320 -3.51 0.11 11.92
N CYS A 321 -4.39 -0.87 11.73
CA CYS A 321 -4.05 -2.28 11.89
C CYS A 321 -3.45 -2.80 10.58
N ILE A 322 -2.18 -3.20 10.61
CA ILE A 322 -1.53 -3.83 9.46
C ILE A 322 -1.11 -5.26 9.80
N HIS A 323 -1.00 -6.10 8.76
CA HIS A 323 -0.57 -7.47 8.93
C HIS A 323 0.87 -7.54 9.45
N SER A 324 1.17 -8.49 10.35
CA SER A 324 2.47 -8.60 11.03
C SER A 324 3.65 -8.91 10.09
N SER A 325 3.38 -9.45 8.90
CA SER A 325 4.40 -9.69 7.87
C SER A 325 4.92 -8.40 7.22
N LEU A 326 4.24 -7.27 7.43
CA LEU A 326 4.62 -5.95 6.90
C LEU A 326 5.51 -5.17 7.87
N VAL A 327 5.92 -5.80 8.98
CA VAL A 327 6.82 -5.22 9.98
C VAL A 327 8.25 -5.61 9.61
N CYS A 328 9.16 -4.63 9.56
CA CYS A 328 10.55 -4.84 9.17
C CYS A 328 10.74 -5.35 7.73
N ASP A 329 9.89 -4.92 6.80
CA ASP A 329 9.99 -5.25 5.37
C ASP A 329 10.74 -4.18 4.57
N GLY A 330 11.17 -3.09 5.23
CA GLY A 330 11.88 -1.97 4.62
C GLY A 330 10.98 -0.99 3.87
N VAL A 331 9.65 -1.13 4.00
CA VAL A 331 8.65 -0.22 3.44
C VAL A 331 7.92 0.46 4.60
N HIS A 332 7.80 1.78 4.56
CA HIS A 332 7.01 2.51 5.55
C HIS A 332 5.52 2.33 5.21
N ASN A 333 4.94 1.26 5.75
CA ASN A 333 3.57 0.78 5.52
C ASN A 333 2.54 1.55 6.37
N CYS A 334 3.00 2.15 7.48
CA CYS A 334 2.18 3.00 8.33
C CYS A 334 1.85 4.37 7.70
N VAL A 335 1.05 5.14 8.44
CA VAL A 335 0.64 6.50 8.07
C VAL A 335 1.87 7.41 7.90
N GLU A 336 1.77 8.46 7.09
CA GLU A 336 2.90 9.39 6.89
C GLU A 336 3.43 9.92 8.24
N GLY A 337 4.75 9.86 8.43
CA GLY A 337 5.41 10.26 9.68
C GLY A 337 5.40 9.21 10.80
N ASP A 338 4.66 8.11 10.63
CA ASP A 338 4.72 6.94 11.51
C ASP A 338 5.63 5.89 10.85
N PHE A 339 6.74 5.57 11.53
CA PHE A 339 7.72 4.56 11.11
C PHE A 339 7.81 3.41 12.12
N SER A 340 6.76 3.22 12.93
CA SER A 340 6.72 2.24 14.02
C SER A 340 7.00 0.81 13.55
N ASP A 341 6.57 0.48 12.33
CA ASP A 341 6.78 -0.79 11.65
C ASP A 341 8.27 -1.07 11.36
N GLU A 342 9.10 -0.04 11.22
CA GLU A 342 10.52 -0.15 10.89
C GLU A 342 11.47 0.26 12.04
N GLN A 343 10.94 0.90 13.09
CA GLN A 343 11.77 1.52 14.14
C GLN A 343 12.61 0.53 14.95
N HIS A 344 12.14 -0.72 15.13
CA HIS A 344 12.76 -1.69 16.06
C HIS A 344 13.45 -2.89 15.39
N CYS A 345 13.67 -2.83 14.08
CA CYS A 345 14.15 -3.98 13.29
C CYS A 345 15.61 -4.36 13.56
N TYR A 346 16.47 -3.39 13.87
CA TYR A 346 17.90 -3.61 14.13
C TYR A 346 18.21 -4.46 15.37
N SER A 347 17.28 -4.56 16.32
CA SER A 347 17.51 -5.30 17.58
C SER A 347 17.64 -6.82 17.37
N ARG A 348 16.95 -7.36 16.37
CA ARG A 348 16.85 -8.81 16.14
C ARG A 348 18.08 -9.37 15.43
N GLU A 349 18.64 -8.63 14.47
CA GLU A 349 19.88 -9.02 13.79
C GLU A 349 21.10 -8.89 14.70
N ILE A 350 21.21 -7.82 15.50
CA ILE A 350 22.30 -7.66 16.47
C ILE A 350 22.25 -8.76 17.54
N ALA A 351 21.08 -9.13 18.04
CA ALA A 351 20.96 -10.21 19.02
C ALA A 351 21.46 -11.56 18.46
N THR A 352 21.12 -11.88 17.21
CA THR A 352 21.61 -13.11 16.56
C THR A 352 23.11 -13.07 16.24
N ALA A 353 23.61 -11.95 15.72
CA ALA A 353 25.03 -11.75 15.41
C ALA A 353 25.90 -11.75 16.67
N ALA A 354 25.45 -11.10 17.75
CA ALA A 354 26.11 -11.11 19.05
C ALA A 354 26.11 -12.52 19.67
N GLY A 355 25.01 -13.27 19.53
CA GLY A 355 24.93 -14.66 20.00
C GLY A 355 25.92 -15.59 19.28
N VAL A 356 26.00 -15.51 17.95
CA VAL A 356 26.94 -16.30 17.14
C VAL A 356 28.39 -15.87 17.40
N GLY A 357 28.65 -14.56 17.51
CA GLY A 357 29.97 -14.02 17.85
C GLY A 357 30.45 -14.50 19.21
N PHE A 358 29.59 -14.46 20.23
CA PHE A 358 29.91 -14.93 21.58
C PHE A 358 30.20 -16.44 21.60
N ALA A 359 29.38 -17.25 20.92
CA ALA A 359 29.62 -18.68 20.80
C ALA A 359 30.95 -19.00 20.09
N GLY A 360 31.28 -18.26 19.02
CA GLY A 360 32.55 -18.40 18.31
C GLY A 360 33.78 -18.09 19.19
N ILE A 361 33.71 -17.02 20.01
CA ILE A 361 34.78 -16.65 20.94
C ILE A 361 34.96 -17.72 22.02
N VAL A 362 33.87 -18.26 22.57
CA VAL A 362 33.92 -19.33 23.58
C VAL A 362 34.57 -20.60 23.01
N VAL A 363 34.21 -20.99 21.78
CA VAL A 363 34.82 -22.15 21.11
C VAL A 363 36.32 -21.93 20.87
N ALA A 364 36.71 -20.74 20.38
CA ALA A 364 38.12 -20.42 20.17
C ALA A 364 38.94 -20.46 21.48
N MET A 365 38.39 -19.95 22.57
CA MET A 365 39.01 -20.02 23.90
C MET A 365 39.16 -21.47 24.38
N LEU A 366 38.13 -22.30 24.22
CA LEU A 366 38.19 -23.72 24.60
C LEU A 366 39.24 -24.49 23.76
N VAL A 367 39.33 -24.22 22.46
CA VAL A 367 40.36 -24.80 21.59
C VAL A 367 41.75 -24.35 22.00
N PHE A 368 41.93 -23.06 22.32
CA PHE A 368 43.21 -22.53 22.77
C PHE A 368 43.65 -23.18 24.10
N VAL A 369 42.74 -23.27 25.07
CA VAL A 369 42.99 -23.95 26.34
C VAL A 369 43.31 -25.43 26.11
N CYS A 370 42.57 -26.13 25.27
CA CYS A 370 42.84 -27.52 24.94
C CYS A 370 44.22 -27.70 24.29
N CYS A 371 44.57 -26.85 23.32
CA CYS A 371 45.88 -26.82 22.68
C CYS A 371 47.01 -26.53 23.67
N ASP A 372 46.85 -25.57 24.58
CA ASP A 372 47.83 -25.26 25.62
C ASP A 372 48.00 -26.43 26.59
N GLN A 373 46.91 -27.06 27.02
CA GLN A 373 46.94 -28.24 27.88
C GLN A 373 47.61 -29.44 27.18
N LEU A 374 47.37 -29.63 25.87
CA LEU A 374 48.05 -30.64 25.08
C LEU A 374 49.55 -30.34 24.92
N ARG A 375 49.93 -29.07 24.69
CA ARG A 375 51.35 -28.64 24.65
C ARG A 375 52.04 -28.88 25.99
N LYS A 376 51.40 -28.51 27.12
CA LYS A 376 51.89 -28.77 28.48
C LYS A 376 52.05 -30.26 28.75
N ARG A 377 51.05 -31.09 28.40
CA ARG A 377 51.15 -32.55 28.51
C ARG A 377 52.28 -33.14 27.65
N ARG A 378 52.48 -32.63 26.43
CA ARG A 378 53.60 -33.05 25.56
C ARG A 378 54.96 -32.69 26.15
N ARG A 379 55.13 -31.47 26.68
CA ARG A 379 56.35 -31.03 27.37
C ARG A 379 56.64 -31.87 28.62
N LEU A 380 55.61 -32.15 29.43
CA LEU A 380 55.76 -33.02 30.60
C LEU A 380 56.16 -34.45 30.21
N ARG A 381 55.54 -35.01 29.15
CA ARG A 381 55.93 -36.34 28.61
C ARG A 381 57.36 -36.36 28.06
N ALA A 382 57.81 -35.27 27.43
CA ALA A 382 59.19 -35.13 26.95
C ALA A 382 60.19 -35.11 28.11
N MET A 383 59.96 -34.30 29.14
CA MET A 383 60.81 -34.28 30.35
C MET A 383 60.85 -35.63 31.08
N ILE A 384 59.72 -36.35 31.14
CA ILE A 384 59.68 -37.70 31.72
C ILE A 384 60.50 -38.70 30.88
N ARG A 385 60.50 -38.59 29.55
CA ARG A 385 61.33 -39.43 28.67
C ARG A 385 62.82 -39.14 28.86
N GLU A 386 63.22 -37.87 28.93
CA GLU A 386 64.62 -37.48 29.17
C GLU A 386 65.14 -37.95 30.54
N ARG A 387 64.32 -37.90 31.59
CA ARG A 387 64.68 -38.47 32.90
C ARG A 387 64.83 -40.00 32.85
N ARG A 388 64.04 -40.71 32.04
CA ARG A 388 64.18 -42.17 31.86
C ARG A 388 65.43 -42.56 31.05
N THR A 389 65.80 -41.78 30.03
CA THR A 389 67.04 -42.01 29.26
C THR A 389 68.28 -41.69 30.08
N ALA A 390 68.24 -40.66 30.95
CA ALA A 390 69.32 -40.37 31.89
C ALA A 390 69.49 -41.44 32.98
N ALA A 391 68.40 -42.12 33.38
CA ALA A 391 68.46 -43.23 34.33
C ALA A 391 69.02 -44.52 33.70
N ASN A 392 68.80 -44.76 32.40
CA ASN A 392 69.32 -45.93 31.68
C ASN A 392 70.76 -45.74 31.12
N GLY A 393 71.33 -44.53 31.19
CA GLY A 393 72.67 -44.20 30.66
C GLY A 393 73.85 -44.43 31.62
N LYS A 394 73.63 -45.00 32.82
CA LYS A 394 74.70 -45.32 33.79
C LYS A 394 74.84 -46.83 33.97
N CYS A 395 75.33 -47.53 32.96
CA CYS A 395 75.96 -48.84 33.11
C CYS A 395 76.79 -49.16 31.85
N GLY A 396 78.11 -49.16 32.00
CA GLY A 396 79.03 -49.79 31.06
C GLY A 396 80.05 -48.82 30.45
N GLU A 397 81.24 -48.75 31.04
CA GLU A 397 82.47 -49.11 30.32
C GLU A 397 83.64 -49.37 31.29
N PRO A 398 84.62 -50.23 30.92
CA PRO A 398 85.54 -50.89 31.84
C PRO A 398 86.92 -50.24 31.94
N ILE A 399 87.67 -50.78 32.91
CA ILE A 399 89.04 -50.47 33.35
C ILE A 399 90.08 -50.81 32.26
N SER A 400 91.03 -49.89 32.00
CA SER A 400 92.46 -50.23 31.81
C SER A 400 93.40 -49.01 31.90
N GLN A 401 94.30 -49.05 32.89
CA GLN A 401 95.76 -48.77 32.89
C GLN A 401 96.36 -47.62 32.06
N VAL A 402 97.45 -46.93 32.43
CA VAL A 402 98.28 -46.64 33.62
C VAL A 402 99.41 -45.68 33.12
N SER A 403 100.03 -44.91 34.03
CA SER A 403 101.32 -44.17 33.91
C SER A 403 101.32 -42.79 33.22
N ILE A 404 101.36 -41.67 33.94
CA ILE A 404 102.46 -41.00 34.70
C ILE A 404 103.54 -40.35 33.82
N ALA A 405 103.57 -39.01 33.81
CA ALA A 405 104.75 -38.13 33.95
C ALA A 405 104.27 -36.65 33.89
N VAL A 406 104.04 -36.02 35.05
CA VAL A 406 104.87 -35.01 35.73
C VAL A 406 105.04 -33.68 34.97
N PRO A 407 104.76 -32.53 35.63
CA PRO A 407 104.49 -31.24 34.99
C PRO A 407 105.73 -30.33 34.96
N VAL A 408 105.62 -29.11 34.42
CA VAL A 408 106.14 -27.87 35.04
C VAL A 408 105.80 -26.61 34.21
N ARG A 409 105.05 -25.72 34.88
CA ARG A 409 105.10 -24.23 34.97
C ARG A 409 104.96 -23.38 33.70
N LEU A 410 103.85 -22.63 33.56
CA LEU A 410 103.57 -21.25 34.08
C LEU A 410 104.16 -20.16 33.15
N PRO A 411 103.68 -18.89 33.18
CA PRO A 411 102.34 -18.37 33.46
C PRO A 411 102.00 -17.20 32.49
N PRO A 412 101.31 -16.11 32.88
CA PRO A 412 100.08 -15.67 32.24
C PRO A 412 100.25 -14.33 31.52
N ASN A 413 99.17 -13.80 30.96
CA ASN A 413 98.88 -12.37 30.76
C ASN A 413 97.68 -12.29 29.81
N ARG A 414 96.71 -11.39 29.96
CA ARG A 414 96.30 -10.49 31.03
C ARG A 414 94.89 -10.06 30.64
#